data_AF-A0AAV8HKF1-F1
#
_entry.id   AF-A0AAV8HKF1-F1
#
_cell.length_a   1.000
_cell.length_b   1.000
_cell.length_c   1.000
_cell.angle_alpha   90.00
_cell.angle_beta   90.00
_cell.angle_gamma   90.00
#
_symmetry.space_group_name_H-M   'P 1'
#
loop_
_entity.id
_entity.type
_entity.pdbx_description
1 polymer ?
#
loop_
_entity_poly.entity_id
_entity_poly.type
_entity_poly.pdbx_seq_one_letter_code
_entity_poly.pdbx_strand_id
1 'polypeptide(L)'
;MQNTIPSKQVLLKTFLTGLRRRNITNKGMTLLERKRAIKFSADLAMASVRKEAKWSNALMADLSRKFQRKTVLPSKHRHVVFRGNKVSTHKRGAKQRRAAKATAIAKCIIRKREQVLRRLVPGGKCMDECTLLDETLDYLQLLKAQVDVMRLLVKALE
;
A
#
# COMPACT_ATOMS: atom_id res chain seq x y z
N MET A 1 0.66 -20.45 5.48
CA MET A 1 0.50 -19.92 4.11
C MET A 1 1.88 -19.77 3.50
N GLN A 2 2.16 -20.44 2.38
CA GLN A 2 3.50 -20.43 1.78
C GLN A 2 3.76 -19.05 1.18
N ASN A 3 4.59 -18.26 1.86
CA ASN A 3 5.03 -16.97 1.38
C ASN A 3 6.13 -17.18 0.33
N THR A 4 5.73 -17.66 -0.85
CA THR A 4 6.66 -17.81 -1.97
C THR A 4 6.97 -16.43 -2.51
N ILE A 5 8.13 -15.87 -2.14
CA ILE A 5 8.60 -14.59 -2.68
C ILE A 5 8.52 -14.69 -4.20
N PRO A 6 7.75 -13.82 -4.86
CA PRO A 6 7.57 -13.95 -6.28
C PRO A 6 8.90 -13.56 -6.93
N SER A 7 9.39 -14.40 -7.83
CA SER A 7 10.70 -14.18 -8.41
C SER A 7 10.74 -12.83 -9.14
N LYS A 8 11.86 -12.11 -8.99
CA LYS A 8 12.11 -10.82 -9.69
C LYS A 8 11.85 -10.94 -11.20
N GLN A 9 12.03 -12.13 -11.77
CA GLN A 9 11.75 -12.44 -13.16
C GLN A 9 10.25 -12.33 -13.51
N VAL A 10 9.34 -12.84 -12.66
CA VAL A 10 7.89 -12.72 -12.89
C VAL A 10 7.46 -11.27 -12.81
N LEU A 11 8.01 -10.51 -11.85
CA LEU A 11 7.76 -9.07 -11.74
C LEU A 11 8.28 -8.30 -12.96
N LEU A 12 9.50 -8.61 -13.44
CA LEU A 12 10.07 -8.00 -14.64
C LEU A 12 9.22 -8.31 -15.89
N LYS A 13 8.84 -9.57 -16.10
CA LYS A 13 8.00 -9.99 -17.24
C LYS A 13 6.65 -9.27 -17.25
N THR A 14 5.98 -9.21 -16.10
CA THR A 14 4.69 -8.50 -15.98
C THR A 14 4.84 -6.99 -16.15
N PHE A 15 5.93 -6.40 -15.62
CA PHE A 15 6.23 -4.99 -15.78
C PHE A 15 6.47 -4.60 -17.25
N LEU A 16 7.31 -5.34 -17.98
CA LEU A 16 7.57 -5.12 -19.41
C LEU A 16 6.29 -5.28 -20.24
N THR A 17 5.46 -6.27 -19.91
CA THR A 17 4.15 -6.45 -20.55
C THR A 17 3.25 -5.23 -20.33
N GLY A 18 3.24 -4.67 -19.12
CA GLY A 18 2.51 -3.44 -18.79
C GLY A 18 3.01 -2.22 -19.57
N LEU A 19 4.34 -2.06 -19.68
CA LEU A 19 4.97 -0.99 -20.46
C LEU A 19 4.62 -1.09 -21.96
N ARG A 20 4.64 -2.30 -22.53
CA ARG A 20 4.28 -2.55 -23.93
C ARG A 20 2.81 -2.22 -24.20
N ARG A 21 1.89 -2.66 -23.33
CA ARG A 21 0.44 -2.36 -23.46
C ARG A 21 0.14 -0.87 -23.41
N ARG A 22 0.90 -0.10 -22.62
CA ARG A 22 0.77 1.36 -22.51
C ARG A 22 1.42 2.12 -23.67
N ASN A 23 2.09 1.42 -24.60
CA ASN A 23 2.84 2.00 -25.71
C ASN A 23 3.73 3.19 -25.28
N ILE A 24 4.55 2.97 -24.25
CA ILE A 24 5.37 4.03 -23.65
C ILE A 24 6.38 4.66 -24.62
N THR A 25 6.74 3.94 -25.68
CA THR A 25 7.65 4.37 -26.74
C THR A 25 6.98 5.33 -27.74
N ASN A 26 5.69 5.62 -27.58
CA ASN A 26 4.99 6.59 -28.42
C ASN A 26 5.59 8.00 -28.25
N LYS A 27 6.15 8.53 -29.34
CA LYS A 27 6.77 9.87 -29.38
C LYS A 27 5.78 11.00 -29.05
N GLY A 28 4.48 10.80 -29.27
CA GLY A 28 3.43 11.76 -28.95
C GLY A 28 3.09 11.90 -27.46
N MET A 29 3.62 11.04 -26.58
CA MET A 29 3.38 11.16 -25.13
C MET A 29 4.23 12.26 -24.49
N THR A 30 3.59 13.08 -23.66
CA THR A 30 4.27 14.03 -22.76
C THR A 30 5.08 13.30 -21.69
N LEU A 31 6.07 13.98 -21.10
CA LEU A 31 6.89 13.42 -20.01
C LEU A 31 6.03 12.97 -18.81
N LEU A 32 4.98 13.75 -18.48
CA LEU A 32 4.06 13.43 -17.40
C LEU A 32 3.26 12.16 -17.68
N GLU A 33 2.81 11.97 -18.92
CA GLU A 33 2.11 10.77 -19.34
C GLU A 33 3.02 9.55 -19.32
N ARG A 34 4.27 9.68 -19.78
CA ARG A 34 5.29 8.62 -19.66
C ARG A 34 5.55 8.26 -18.19
N LYS A 35 5.70 9.24 -17.30
CA LYS A 35 5.86 8.99 -15.85
C LYS A 35 4.65 8.23 -15.27
N ARG A 36 3.43 8.61 -15.64
CA ARG A 36 2.19 7.90 -15.26
C ARG A 36 2.11 6.52 -15.94
N ALA A 37 2.66 6.38 -17.15
CA ALA A 37 2.81 5.14 -17.90
C ALA A 37 3.56 4.11 -17.05
N ILE A 38 4.78 4.47 -16.66
CA ILE A 38 5.71 3.68 -15.86
C ILE A 38 5.11 3.33 -14.51
N LYS A 39 4.65 4.33 -13.75
CA LYS A 39 4.13 4.10 -12.39
C LYS A 39 3.00 3.09 -12.38
N PHE A 40 2.03 3.25 -13.28
CA PHE A 40 0.91 2.32 -13.35
C PHE A 40 1.35 0.92 -13.79
N SER A 41 2.28 0.78 -14.73
CA SER A 41 2.80 -0.52 -15.12
C SER A 41 3.48 -1.21 -13.93
N ALA A 42 4.19 -0.45 -13.09
CA ALA A 42 4.80 -0.97 -11.86
C ALA A 42 3.74 -1.40 -10.84
N ASP A 43 2.75 -0.54 -10.56
CA ASP A 43 1.64 -0.84 -9.66
C ASP A 43 0.84 -2.07 -10.14
N LEU A 44 0.59 -2.19 -11.45
CA LEU A 44 -0.10 -3.33 -12.06
C LEU A 44 0.72 -4.62 -11.97
N ALA A 45 2.03 -4.53 -12.19
CA ALA A 45 2.94 -5.67 -12.08
C ALA A 45 2.98 -6.19 -10.64
N MET A 46 3.20 -5.31 -9.66
CA MET A 46 3.19 -5.68 -8.24
C MET A 46 1.86 -6.33 -7.84
N ALA A 47 0.73 -5.76 -8.27
CA ALA A 47 -0.58 -6.30 -7.92
C ALA A 47 -0.86 -7.66 -8.59
N SER A 48 -0.43 -7.84 -9.84
CA SER A 48 -0.60 -9.10 -10.59
C SER A 48 0.21 -10.25 -10.03
N VAL A 49 1.34 -9.93 -9.40
CA VAL A 49 2.27 -10.89 -8.82
C VAL A 49 1.76 -11.46 -7.49
N ARG A 50 0.91 -10.72 -6.77
CA ARG A 50 0.37 -11.08 -5.46
C ARG A 50 -1.15 -11.02 -5.43
N LYS A 51 -1.83 -11.76 -6.31
CA LYS A 51 -3.30 -11.65 -6.51
C LYS A 51 -4.14 -11.86 -5.25
N GLU A 52 -3.63 -12.59 -4.27
CA GLU A 52 -4.36 -12.93 -3.04
C GLU A 52 -4.21 -11.88 -1.94
N ALA A 53 -3.21 -11.00 -2.02
CA ALA A 53 -2.94 -10.00 -1.01
C ALA A 53 -4.04 -8.92 -0.96
N LYS A 54 -4.43 -8.49 0.23
CA LYS A 54 -5.41 -7.39 0.39
C LYS A 54 -4.85 -6.09 -0.18
N TRP A 55 -3.54 -5.82 -0.03
CA TRP A 55 -2.92 -4.62 -0.59
C TRP A 55 -2.88 -4.63 -2.12
N SER A 56 -2.75 -5.80 -2.76
CA SER A 56 -2.74 -5.90 -4.23
C SER A 56 -4.13 -5.64 -4.83
N ASN A 57 -5.18 -6.15 -4.18
CA ASN A 57 -6.56 -5.89 -4.53
C ASN A 57 -6.89 -4.39 -4.41
N ALA A 58 -6.39 -3.74 -3.35
CA ALA A 58 -6.52 -2.30 -3.19
C ALA A 58 -5.81 -1.50 -4.31
N LEU A 59 -4.63 -1.95 -4.76
CA LEU A 59 -3.95 -1.38 -5.93
C LEU A 59 -4.77 -1.59 -7.21
N MET A 60 -5.25 -2.79 -7.49
CA MET A 60 -6.08 -3.07 -8.68
C MET A 60 -7.34 -2.19 -8.71
N ALA A 61 -7.99 -2.01 -7.56
CA ALA A 61 -9.12 -1.09 -7.44
C ALA A 61 -8.71 0.37 -7.73
N ASP A 62 -7.53 0.81 -7.29
CA ASP A 62 -7.02 2.15 -7.61
C ASP A 62 -6.67 2.33 -9.08
N LEU A 63 -6.08 1.31 -9.71
CA LEU A 63 -5.75 1.29 -11.14
C LEU A 63 -7.03 1.36 -11.99
N SER A 64 -8.05 0.58 -11.63
CA SER A 64 -9.37 0.61 -12.27
C SER A 64 -10.02 2.00 -12.16
N ARG A 65 -10.01 2.61 -10.97
CA ARG A 65 -10.51 3.98 -10.78
C ARG A 65 -9.74 5.01 -11.62
N LYS A 66 -8.42 4.90 -11.73
CA LYS A 66 -7.62 5.84 -12.55
C LYS A 66 -7.93 5.73 -14.04
N PHE A 67 -8.33 4.54 -14.50
CA PHE A 67 -8.82 4.34 -15.86
C PHE A 67 -10.20 4.99 -16.05
N GLN A 68 -11.10 4.80 -15.09
CA GLN A 68 -12.47 5.37 -15.09
C GLN A 68 -12.51 6.89 -14.83
N ARG A 69 -11.49 7.49 -14.23
CA ARG A 69 -11.40 8.95 -14.03
C ARG A 69 -11.19 9.74 -15.32
N LYS A 70 -10.98 9.07 -16.47
CA LYS A 70 -11.17 9.70 -17.78
C LYS A 70 -12.65 9.84 -18.18
N THR A 71 -13.59 9.22 -17.46
CA THR A 71 -15.02 9.23 -17.80
C THR A 71 -15.97 9.69 -16.70
N VAL A 72 -15.63 9.67 -15.40
CA VAL A 72 -16.56 10.15 -14.35
C VAL A 72 -15.85 10.76 -13.12
N LEU A 73 -16.47 11.82 -12.57
CA LEU A 73 -16.13 12.61 -11.38
C LEU A 73 -15.84 11.77 -10.11
N PRO A 74 -15.02 12.28 -9.16
CA PRO A 74 -14.65 11.54 -7.96
C PRO A 74 -15.79 11.53 -6.91
N SER A 75 -16.30 10.33 -6.63
CA SER A 75 -17.19 10.06 -5.50
C SER A 75 -16.45 10.29 -4.16
N LYS A 76 -17.06 11.12 -3.30
CA LYS A 76 -16.54 11.56 -2.00
C LYS A 76 -16.58 10.42 -0.98
N HIS A 77 -15.51 10.29 -0.20
CA HIS A 77 -15.37 9.29 0.86
C HIS A 77 -16.43 9.46 1.96
N ARG A 78 -17.06 8.35 2.39
CA ARG A 78 -17.85 8.27 3.63
C ARG A 78 -16.92 8.38 4.85
N HIS A 79 -17.21 9.33 5.73
CA HIS A 79 -16.68 9.35 7.08
C HIS A 79 -17.54 8.43 7.95
N VAL A 80 -16.95 7.35 8.47
CA VAL A 80 -17.57 6.58 9.57
C VAL A 80 -17.07 7.20 10.87
N VAL A 81 -17.98 7.88 11.58
CA VAL A 81 -17.72 8.43 12.91
C VAL A 81 -17.86 7.32 13.94
N PHE A 82 -16.77 6.95 14.61
CA PHE A 82 -16.83 6.09 15.79
C PHE A 82 -17.13 6.97 17.02
N ARG A 83 -18.36 6.90 17.55
CA ARG A 83 -18.70 7.44 18.87
C ARG A 83 -18.38 6.39 19.93
N GLY A 84 -17.35 6.66 20.72
CA GLY A 84 -17.05 5.86 21.92
C GLY A 84 -17.57 6.54 23.18
N ASN A 85 -18.43 5.86 23.93
CA ASN A 85 -18.89 6.30 25.24
C ASN A 85 -17.74 6.23 26.26
N LYS A 86 -17.56 7.29 27.06
CA LYS A 86 -16.65 7.30 28.22
C LYS A 86 -17.40 6.77 29.44
N VAL A 87 -16.90 5.69 30.03
CA VAL A 87 -17.30 5.25 31.37
C VAL A 87 -16.21 5.64 32.36
N SER A 88 -16.62 6.31 33.45
CA SER A 88 -15.75 6.68 34.57
C SER A 88 -15.62 5.48 35.52
N THR A 89 -14.41 5.17 35.98
CA THR A 89 -14.21 4.27 37.12
C THR A 89 -13.13 4.76 38.08
N HIS A 90 -13.35 4.39 39.34
CA HIS A 90 -12.88 5.01 40.57
C HIS A 90 -11.38 4.90 40.91
N LYS A 91 -10.99 5.71 41.90
CA LYS A 91 -9.66 5.91 42.48
C LYS A 91 -9.03 4.60 43.01
N ARG A 92 -7.83 4.23 42.54
CA ARG A 92 -6.91 3.31 43.23
C ARG A 92 -5.45 3.72 43.06
N GLY A 93 -4.69 3.59 44.16
CA GLY A 93 -3.22 3.50 44.34
C GLY A 93 -2.25 4.28 43.43
N ALA A 94 -1.43 5.16 44.02
CA ALA A 94 -0.45 6.00 43.31
C ALA A 94 0.64 5.24 42.52
N LYS A 95 1.04 4.02 42.95
CA LYS A 95 2.03 3.18 42.22
C LYS A 95 1.43 2.53 40.96
N GLN A 96 0.21 2.00 41.03
CA GLN A 96 -0.51 1.43 39.86
C GLN A 96 -0.76 2.48 38.77
N ARG A 97 -1.00 3.74 39.16
CA ARG A 97 -1.25 4.86 38.24
C ARG A 97 -0.04 5.22 37.38
N ARG A 98 1.20 5.01 37.84
CA ARG A 98 2.42 5.32 37.04
C ARG A 98 2.65 4.28 35.93
N ALA A 99 2.54 2.99 36.26
CA ALA A 99 2.62 1.90 35.27
C ALA A 99 1.45 1.93 34.26
N ALA A 100 0.23 2.24 34.73
CA ALA A 100 -0.93 2.43 33.86
C ALA A 100 -0.78 3.65 32.91
N LYS A 101 -0.12 4.72 33.36
CA LYS A 101 0.23 5.87 32.50
C LYS A 101 1.28 5.48 31.45
N ALA A 102 2.33 4.75 31.82
CA ALA A 102 3.36 4.30 30.87
C ALA A 102 2.77 3.39 29.78
N THR A 103 1.92 2.43 30.15
CA THR A 103 1.22 1.56 29.20
C THR A 103 0.23 2.33 28.32
N ALA A 104 -0.47 3.33 28.86
CA ALA A 104 -1.34 4.20 28.07
C ALA A 104 -0.55 5.04 27.05
N ILE A 105 0.63 5.56 27.42
CA ILE A 105 1.53 6.28 26.52
C ILE A 105 2.03 5.35 25.41
N ALA A 106 2.48 4.14 25.76
CA ALA A 106 2.93 3.14 24.78
C ALA A 106 1.81 2.80 23.78
N LYS A 107 0.58 2.54 24.26
CA LYS A 107 -0.59 2.31 23.41
C LYS A 107 -0.91 3.52 22.52
N CYS A 108 -0.76 4.74 23.02
CA CYS A 108 -0.95 5.95 22.22
C CYS A 108 0.08 6.04 21.08
N ILE A 109 1.35 5.75 21.36
CA ILE A 109 2.42 5.74 20.35
C ILE A 109 2.15 4.65 19.30
N ILE A 110 1.80 3.44 19.72
CA ILE A 110 1.48 2.33 18.81
C ILE A 110 0.31 2.71 17.91
N ARG A 111 -0.79 3.23 18.45
CA ARG A 111 -1.95 3.68 17.67
C ARG A 111 -1.58 4.75 16.63
N LYS A 112 -0.71 5.69 16.98
CA LYS A 112 -0.23 6.72 16.03
C LYS A 112 0.59 6.08 14.90
N ARG A 113 1.51 5.17 15.23
CA ARG A 113 2.34 4.46 14.25
C ARG A 113 1.51 3.56 13.34
N GLU A 114 0.56 2.83 13.92
CA GLU A 114 -0.41 2.01 13.18
C GLU A 114 -1.23 2.88 12.21
N GLN A 115 -1.73 4.05 12.65
CA GLN A 115 -2.45 4.97 11.77
C GLN A 115 -1.61 5.47 10.58
N VAL A 116 -0.32 5.72 10.80
CA VAL A 116 0.61 6.05 9.71
C VAL A 116 0.74 4.87 8.77
N LEU A 117 0.97 3.67 9.31
CA LEU A 117 1.11 2.45 8.52
C LEU A 117 -0.13 2.15 7.66
N ARG A 118 -1.33 2.29 8.23
CA ARG A 118 -2.62 2.16 7.53
C ARG A 118 -2.79 3.11 6.35
N ARG A 119 -2.11 4.27 6.36
CA ARG A 119 -2.13 5.24 5.26
C ARG A 119 -1.07 4.95 4.19
N LEU A 120 0.02 4.28 4.58
CA LEU A 120 1.12 3.92 3.68
C LEU A 120 0.82 2.65 2.87
N VAL A 121 0.26 1.64 3.52
CA VAL A 121 -0.07 0.36 2.86
C VAL A 121 -1.37 0.51 2.07
N PRO A 122 -1.39 0.16 0.77
CA PRO A 122 -2.62 0.16 -0.02
C PRO A 122 -3.70 -0.68 0.67
N GLY A 123 -4.88 -0.09 0.91
CA GLY A 123 -5.97 -0.79 1.60
C GLY A 123 -5.81 -0.91 3.13
N GLY A 124 -4.71 -0.45 3.74
CA GLY A 124 -4.44 -0.63 5.17
C GLY A 124 -5.52 -0.07 6.11
N LYS A 125 -6.30 0.92 5.67
CA LYS A 125 -7.42 1.49 6.44
C LYS A 125 -8.53 0.47 6.78
N CYS A 126 -8.72 -0.58 5.98
CA CYS A 126 -9.75 -1.60 6.22
C CYS A 126 -9.20 -2.92 6.80
N MET A 127 -7.92 -2.99 7.17
CA MET A 127 -7.28 -4.19 7.71
C MET A 127 -7.34 -4.23 9.25
N ASP A 128 -7.33 -5.41 9.86
CA ASP A 128 -7.01 -5.59 11.27
C ASP A 128 -5.51 -5.44 11.54
N GLU A 129 -5.09 -5.37 12.80
CA GLU A 129 -3.69 -5.10 13.19
C GLU A 129 -2.73 -6.19 12.70
N CYS A 130 -3.07 -7.47 12.90
CA CYS A 130 -2.20 -8.58 12.50
C CYS A 130 -2.07 -8.66 10.98
N THR A 131 -3.20 -8.63 10.26
CA THR A 131 -3.16 -8.64 8.80
C THR A 131 -2.41 -7.44 8.24
N LEU A 132 -2.53 -6.26 8.87
CA LEU A 132 -1.79 -5.07 8.42
C LEU A 132 -0.27 -5.30 8.46
N LEU A 133 0.24 -5.98 9.49
CA LEU A 133 1.67 -6.26 9.60
C LEU A 133 2.14 -7.30 8.57
N ASP A 134 1.38 -8.38 8.38
CA ASP A 134 1.69 -9.41 7.39
C ASP A 134 1.69 -8.84 5.96
N GLU A 135 0.65 -8.09 5.61
CA GLU A 135 0.52 -7.42 4.31
C GLU A 135 1.61 -6.35 4.11
N THR A 136 2.06 -5.68 5.19
CA THR A 136 3.18 -4.72 5.13
C THR A 136 4.48 -5.41 4.77
N LEU A 137 4.75 -6.58 5.38
CA LEU A 137 5.97 -7.34 5.11
C LEU A 137 6.01 -7.75 3.64
N ASP A 138 4.91 -8.29 3.13
CA ASP A 138 4.78 -8.69 1.73
C ASP A 138 4.91 -7.50 0.78
N TYR A 139 4.26 -6.37 1.10
CA TYR A 139 4.34 -5.15 0.30
C TYR A 139 5.77 -4.59 0.27
N LEU A 140 6.48 -4.59 1.40
CA LEU A 140 7.88 -4.14 1.47
C LEU A 140 8.80 -4.99 0.61
N GLN A 141 8.63 -6.32 0.65
CA GLN A 141 9.42 -7.22 -0.19
C GLN A 141 9.22 -6.93 -1.68
N LEU A 142 7.97 -6.68 -2.10
CA LEU A 142 7.70 -6.34 -3.49
C LEU A 142 8.15 -4.95 -3.89
N LEU A 143 8.09 -3.95 -3.00
CA LEU A 143 8.67 -2.64 -3.27
C LEU A 143 10.18 -2.72 -3.52
N LYS A 144 10.91 -3.51 -2.72
CA LYS A 144 12.34 -3.76 -2.94
C LYS A 144 12.59 -4.40 -4.31
N ALA A 145 11.85 -5.47 -4.63
CA ALA A 145 11.97 -6.14 -5.93
C ALA A 145 11.63 -5.21 -7.11
N GLN A 146 10.61 -4.34 -6.96
CA GLN A 146 10.22 -3.37 -7.97
C GLN A 146 11.33 -2.35 -8.24
N VAL A 147 11.94 -1.80 -7.18
CA VAL A 147 13.08 -0.88 -7.33
C VAL A 147 14.27 -1.56 -7.99
N ASP A 148 14.57 -2.81 -7.61
CA ASP A 148 15.66 -3.58 -8.22
C ASP A 148 15.44 -3.80 -9.72
N VAL A 149 14.21 -4.19 -10.12
CA VAL A 149 13.82 -4.35 -11.53
C VAL A 149 14.01 -3.05 -12.30
N MET A 150 13.56 -1.92 -11.74
CA MET A 150 13.70 -0.62 -12.41
C MET A 150 15.16 -0.20 -12.56
N ARG A 151 16.00 -0.42 -11.53
CA ARG A 151 17.43 -0.13 -11.60
C ARG A 151 18.15 -1.01 -12.62
N LEU A 152 17.80 -2.30 -12.69
CA LEU A 152 18.36 -3.22 -13.67
C LEU A 152 18.06 -2.76 -15.10
N LEU A 153 16.83 -2.31 -15.35
CA LEU A 153 16.43 -1.79 -16.65
C LEU A 153 17.19 -0.52 -17.02
N VAL A 154 17.38 0.40 -16.08
CA VAL A 154 18.19 1.61 -16.32
C VAL A 154 19.63 1.21 -16.69
N LYS A 155 20.27 0.35 -15.90
CA LYS A 155 21.64 -0.14 -16.17
C LYS A 155 21.79 -0.88 -17.50
N ALA A 156 20.74 -1.55 -17.97
CA ALA A 156 20.78 -2.27 -19.24
C ALA A 156 20.50 -1.36 -20.46
N LEU A 157 20.05 -0.13 -20.21
CA LEU A 157 19.74 0.88 -21.23
C LEU A 157 20.76 2.03 -21.26
N GLU A 158 21.61 2.13 -20.23
CA GLU A 158 22.82 2.95 -20.19
C GLU A 158 23.92 2.32 -21.05
#